data_AF-A0A7C4JZL2-F1
#
_entry.id   AF-A0A7C4JZL2-F1
#
_cell.length_a   1.000
_cell.length_b   1.000
_cell.length_c   1.000
_cell.angle_alpha   90.00
_cell.angle_beta   90.00
_cell.angle_gamma   90.00
#
_symmetry.space_group_name_H-M   'P 1'
#
loop_
_entity.id
_entity.type
_entity.pdbx_description
1 polymer ?
#
loop_
_entity_poly.entity_id
_entity_poly.type
_entity_poly.pdbx_seq_one_letter_code
_entity_poly.pdbx_strand_id
1 'polypeptide(L)'
;MEIRRIEGVFLQHALETSQGLRAENVSKELNLRLLSTVPEALLQAFSEGSGGLRGYVLEAYGRNLRILLNNSQEILAENMSDVEVQEGDHLELVLESKNPLSLKIISLQRKTDINQILDLAFEPSEGFLFSLEKEDILSLIKNSGIFYERKILYFLRGAVSLKEILKDAKAQIIQNILNLAEEIKSQLGTQNQTDQSLESIKTLFLSVLNKTEGIAEIKSFLRSLYLESLNNLELEQFVKLVENLGNKQILEAMQQGDKEALINLLYREIQNLLHTPIGRTLKLAFERLKALILQLKDPEVKELLENFIKALDDGKLENLRKSHRELISLLEERERLLPLREKVERDGLQWIDRLNAIIQIQRIMAKDGVLV
;
A
#
# COMPACT_ATOMS: atom_id res chain seq x y z
N MET A 1 -9.55 -25.02 -2.95
CA MET A 1 -9.46 -25.30 -1.49
C MET A 1 -8.73 -24.18 -0.74
N GLU A 2 -7.80 -23.48 -1.39
CA GLU A 2 -6.97 -22.44 -0.76
C GLU A 2 -7.73 -21.14 -0.44
N ILE A 3 -8.62 -20.68 -1.32
CA ILE A 3 -9.47 -19.49 -1.08
C ILE A 3 -10.26 -19.62 0.24
N ARG A 4 -10.87 -20.80 0.49
CA ARG A 4 -11.60 -21.08 1.75
C ARG A 4 -10.69 -21.05 2.99
N ARG A 5 -9.41 -21.38 2.83
CA ARG A 5 -8.44 -21.46 3.94
C ARG A 5 -8.02 -20.05 4.39
N ILE A 6 -7.93 -19.11 3.46
CA ILE A 6 -7.54 -17.72 3.72
C ILE A 6 -8.72 -16.89 4.21
N GLU A 7 -9.91 -17.11 3.63
CA GLU A 7 -11.16 -16.54 4.13
C GLU A 7 -11.40 -16.89 5.60
N GLY A 8 -11.07 -18.13 6.00
CA GLY A 8 -11.11 -18.57 7.39
C GLY A 8 -10.12 -17.82 8.30
N VAL A 9 -8.89 -17.59 7.83
CA VAL A 9 -7.86 -16.85 8.59
C VAL A 9 -8.23 -15.36 8.73
N PHE A 10 -8.79 -14.74 7.69
CA PHE A 10 -9.27 -13.34 7.76
C PHE A 10 -10.46 -13.18 8.71
N LEU A 11 -11.41 -14.13 8.71
CA LEU A 11 -12.52 -14.15 9.66
C LEU A 11 -12.02 -14.33 11.11
N GLN A 12 -11.05 -15.21 11.32
CA GLN A 12 -10.47 -15.45 12.63
C GLN A 12 -9.67 -14.23 13.15
N HIS A 13 -8.83 -13.62 12.31
CA HIS A 13 -8.08 -12.43 12.65
C HIS A 13 -9.00 -11.22 12.94
N ALA A 14 -10.11 -11.08 12.21
CA ALA A 14 -11.13 -10.05 12.47
C ALA A 14 -11.85 -10.28 13.81
N LEU A 15 -12.13 -11.53 14.18
CA LEU A 15 -12.71 -11.87 15.48
C LEU A 15 -11.75 -11.59 16.63
N GLU A 16 -10.48 -11.99 16.50
CA GLU A 16 -9.45 -11.82 17.53
C GLU A 16 -9.08 -10.33 17.75
N THR A 17 -8.98 -9.52 16.69
CA THR A 17 -8.76 -8.07 16.81
C THR A 17 -9.95 -7.33 17.42
N SER A 18 -11.19 -7.79 17.20
CA SER A 18 -12.37 -7.23 17.88
C SER A 18 -12.33 -7.46 19.40
N GLN A 19 -11.74 -8.58 19.84
CA GLN A 19 -11.57 -8.90 21.25
C GLN A 19 -10.42 -8.09 21.88
N GLY A 20 -9.32 -7.87 21.13
CA GLY A 20 -8.23 -7.00 21.55
C GLY A 20 -8.65 -5.53 21.75
N LEU A 21 -9.51 -5.01 20.88
CA LEU A 21 -10.05 -3.63 21.00
C LEU A 21 -11.02 -3.47 22.18
N ARG A 22 -11.73 -4.54 22.57
CA ARG A 22 -12.50 -4.55 23.83
C ARG A 22 -11.59 -4.43 25.06
N ALA A 23 -10.34 -4.89 24.97
CA ALA A 23 -9.35 -4.75 26.03
C ALA A 23 -8.63 -3.40 25.99
N GLU A 24 -8.41 -2.79 24.81
CA GLU A 24 -7.73 -1.49 24.67
C GLU A 24 -8.61 -0.31 25.15
N ASN A 25 -9.93 -0.37 24.94
CA ASN A 25 -10.88 0.61 25.48
C ASN A 25 -10.97 0.61 27.02
N VAL A 26 -10.42 -0.41 27.70
CA VAL A 26 -10.40 -0.50 29.18
C VAL A 26 -9.32 0.41 29.79
N SER A 27 -8.35 0.91 29.01
CA SER A 27 -7.18 1.64 29.50
C SER A 27 -7.29 3.17 29.56
N LYS A 28 -8.38 3.80 29.07
CA LYS A 28 -8.59 5.25 29.20
C LYS A 28 -9.56 5.52 30.35
N GLU A 29 -9.18 6.41 31.28
CA GLU A 29 -10.03 6.78 32.42
C GLU A 29 -11.23 7.61 31.94
N LEU A 30 -12.33 6.91 31.63
CA LEU A 30 -13.57 7.52 31.16
C LEU A 30 -14.53 7.76 32.33
N ASN A 31 -14.39 8.88 33.02
CA ASN A 31 -15.18 9.18 34.23
C ASN A 31 -16.13 10.38 34.02
N LEU A 32 -17.36 10.25 34.50
CA LEU A 32 -18.40 11.28 34.57
C LEU A 32 -18.73 11.56 36.03
N ARG A 33 -18.93 12.83 36.39
CA ARG A 33 -19.39 13.24 37.71
C ARG A 33 -20.82 13.76 37.62
N LEU A 34 -21.74 13.26 38.45
CA LEU A 34 -23.12 13.76 38.38
C LEU A 34 -23.27 15.13 39.05
N LEU A 35 -23.96 16.03 38.37
CA LEU A 35 -24.23 17.40 38.81
C LEU A 35 -25.64 17.57 39.41
N SER A 36 -26.57 16.67 39.09
CA SER A 36 -27.94 16.67 39.64
C SER A 36 -28.07 15.78 40.88
N THR A 37 -28.99 16.14 41.79
CA THR A 37 -29.44 15.27 42.89
C THR A 37 -30.05 13.99 42.31
N VAL A 38 -29.39 12.86 42.51
CA VAL A 38 -29.78 11.56 41.97
C VAL A 38 -31.04 11.05 42.67
N PRO A 39 -32.14 10.78 41.95
CA PRO A 39 -33.30 10.06 42.51
C PRO A 39 -32.89 8.74 43.17
N GLU A 40 -33.39 8.42 44.36
CA GLU A 40 -33.09 7.16 45.07
C GLU A 40 -33.33 5.90 44.22
N ALA A 41 -34.26 5.98 43.26
CA ALA A 41 -34.53 4.93 42.27
C ALA A 41 -33.34 4.56 41.37
N LEU A 42 -32.45 5.51 41.04
CA LEU A 42 -31.24 5.23 40.25
C LEU A 42 -30.18 4.50 41.07
N LEU A 43 -30.05 4.86 42.36
CA LEU A 43 -29.17 4.15 43.28
C LEU A 43 -29.64 2.70 43.49
N GLN A 44 -30.96 2.48 43.53
CA GLN A 44 -31.57 1.15 43.59
C GLN A 44 -31.26 0.29 42.37
N ALA A 45 -31.37 0.86 41.15
CA ALA A 45 -31.06 0.17 39.90
C ALA A 45 -29.61 -0.33 39.82
N PHE A 46 -28.65 0.39 40.44
CA PHE A 46 -27.26 -0.05 40.55
C PHE A 46 -27.03 -1.11 41.64
N SER A 47 -27.83 -1.14 42.71
CA SER A 47 -27.71 -2.11 43.80
C SER A 47 -28.33 -3.48 43.51
N GLU A 48 -29.26 -3.57 42.56
CA GLU A 48 -29.95 -4.84 42.20
C GLU A 48 -29.15 -5.72 41.22
N GLY A 49 -27.87 -5.41 40.98
CA GLY A 49 -26.96 -6.28 40.21
C GLY A 49 -27.15 -6.22 38.69
N SER A 50 -27.86 -5.21 38.17
CA SER A 50 -27.89 -4.96 36.73
C SER A 50 -26.56 -4.28 36.31
N GLY A 51 -25.76 -5.02 35.53
CA GLY A 51 -24.48 -4.56 35.02
C GLY A 51 -24.64 -3.42 34.03
N GLY A 52 -24.56 -2.19 34.52
CA GLY A 52 -24.49 -0.97 33.71
C GLY A 52 -25.82 -0.39 33.26
N LEU A 53 -25.88 0.95 33.21
CA LEU A 53 -26.98 1.72 32.64
C LEU A 53 -26.60 2.19 31.23
N ARG A 54 -27.54 2.12 30.30
CA ARG A 54 -27.35 2.67 28.95
C ARG A 54 -28.08 3.99 28.84
N GLY A 55 -27.42 4.98 28.26
CA GLY A 55 -27.95 6.32 28.07
C GLY A 55 -27.63 6.90 26.70
N TYR A 56 -28.39 7.92 26.32
CA TYR A 56 -28.26 8.68 25.09
C TYR A 56 -28.00 10.14 25.43
N VAL A 57 -27.01 10.77 24.81
CA VAL A 57 -26.67 12.17 25.09
C VAL A 57 -27.62 13.08 24.32
N LEU A 58 -28.46 13.80 25.07
CA LEU A 58 -29.42 14.78 24.54
C LEU A 58 -28.76 16.11 24.19
N GLU A 59 -27.86 16.60 25.04
CA GLU A 59 -27.19 17.89 24.86
C GLU A 59 -25.79 17.83 25.47
N ALA A 60 -24.80 18.40 24.77
CA ALA A 60 -23.43 18.53 25.25
C ALA A 60 -22.94 19.98 25.11
N TYR A 61 -22.76 20.67 26.23
CA TYR A 61 -22.24 22.04 26.28
C TYR A 61 -20.92 22.07 27.03
N GLY A 62 -19.81 22.01 26.28
CA GLY A 62 -18.46 21.93 26.85
C GLY A 62 -18.29 20.63 27.63
N ARG A 63 -18.08 20.74 28.95
CA ARG A 63 -17.99 19.57 29.85
C ARG A 63 -19.33 19.14 30.43
N ASN A 64 -20.40 19.91 30.26
CA ASN A 64 -21.71 19.55 30.81
C ASN A 64 -22.50 18.71 29.80
N LEU A 65 -23.05 17.59 30.28
CA LEU A 65 -23.81 16.62 29.50
C LEU A 65 -25.20 16.44 30.10
N ARG A 66 -26.21 16.39 29.22
CA ARG A 66 -27.57 15.94 29.55
C ARG A 66 -27.79 14.58 28.91
N ILE A 67 -28.00 13.55 29.72
CA ILE A 67 -28.08 12.15 29.29
C ILE A 67 -29.47 11.59 29.61
N LEU A 68 -30.16 11.06 28.61
CA LEU A 68 -31.40 10.30 28.78
C LEU A 68 -31.08 8.82 28.94
N LEU A 69 -31.38 8.27 30.11
CA LEU A 69 -31.21 6.85 30.37
C LEU A 69 -32.34 6.02 29.74
N ASN A 70 -32.04 4.73 29.53
CA ASN A 70 -32.99 3.73 29.05
C ASN A 70 -34.27 3.59 29.89
N ASN A 71 -34.25 3.99 31.17
CA ASN A 71 -35.41 4.04 32.05
C ASN A 71 -36.21 5.37 31.93
N SER A 72 -35.98 6.15 30.87
CA SER A 72 -36.61 7.45 30.59
C SER A 72 -36.31 8.55 31.63
N GLN A 73 -35.24 8.42 32.39
CA GLN A 73 -34.79 9.45 33.32
C GLN A 73 -33.66 10.27 32.73
N GLU A 74 -33.68 11.57 33.00
CA GLU A 74 -32.62 12.48 32.58
C GLU A 74 -31.62 12.71 33.70
N ILE A 75 -30.34 12.70 33.34
CA ILE A 75 -29.23 12.95 34.24
C ILE A 75 -28.41 14.12 33.70
N LEU A 76 -28.02 15.03 34.61
CA LEU A 76 -27.03 16.05 34.33
C LEU A 76 -25.68 15.60 34.89
N ALA A 77 -24.68 15.50 34.01
CA ALA A 77 -23.34 15.03 34.33
C ALA A 77 -22.28 16.01 33.81
N GLU A 78 -21.15 16.06 34.49
CA GLU A 78 -19.92 16.70 34.03
C GLU A 78 -18.98 15.62 33.50
N ASN A 79 -18.51 15.80 32.26
CA ASN A 79 -17.47 14.99 31.66
C ASN A 79 -16.12 15.34 32.28
N MET A 80 -15.60 14.40 33.06
CA MET A 80 -14.29 14.50 33.70
C MET A 80 -13.20 13.77 32.90
N SER A 81 -13.56 13.19 31.75
CA SER A 81 -12.62 12.49 30.87
C SER A 81 -12.02 13.41 29.80
N ASP A 82 -10.85 13.03 29.29
CA ASP A 82 -10.20 13.71 28.16
C ASP A 82 -10.87 13.41 26.81
N VAL A 83 -11.91 12.56 26.79
CA VAL A 83 -12.66 12.21 25.59
C VAL A 83 -13.88 13.10 25.47
N GLU A 84 -13.95 13.89 24.38
CA GLU A 84 -15.08 14.75 24.09
C GLU A 84 -16.34 13.94 23.76
N VAL A 85 -17.41 14.14 24.53
CA VAL A 85 -18.73 13.52 24.34
C VAL A 85 -19.63 14.50 23.61
N GLN A 86 -20.30 14.04 22.55
CA GLN A 86 -21.12 14.87 21.67
C GLN A 86 -22.61 14.51 21.78
N GLU A 87 -23.47 15.44 21.37
CA GLU A 87 -24.90 15.19 21.21
C GLU A 87 -25.11 14.03 20.22
N GLY A 88 -25.97 13.08 20.60
CA GLY A 88 -26.23 11.89 19.80
C GLY A 88 -25.38 10.66 20.14
N ASP A 89 -24.38 10.77 21.01
CA ASP A 89 -23.58 9.63 21.46
C ASP A 89 -24.42 8.68 22.35
N HIS A 90 -24.22 7.37 22.20
CA HIS A 90 -24.74 6.35 23.10
C HIS A 90 -23.67 5.93 24.11
N LEU A 91 -24.03 5.92 25.39
CA LEU A 91 -23.11 5.66 26.52
C LEU A 91 -23.56 4.44 27.32
N GLU A 92 -22.62 3.57 27.69
CA GLU A 92 -22.82 2.54 28.71
C GLU A 92 -22.06 2.95 29.97
N LEU A 93 -22.77 3.13 31.08
CA LEU A 93 -22.31 3.75 32.31
C LEU A 93 -22.36 2.75 33.46
N VAL A 94 -21.30 2.67 34.27
CA VAL A 94 -21.28 1.89 35.52
C VAL A 94 -20.89 2.79 36.68
N LEU A 95 -21.47 2.52 37.84
CA LEU A 95 -21.16 3.25 39.07
C LEU A 95 -19.71 2.97 39.50
N GLU A 96 -18.91 4.02 39.61
CA GLU A 96 -17.50 3.94 40.02
C GLU A 96 -17.35 4.31 41.50
N SER A 97 -17.93 5.44 41.92
CA SER A 97 -17.95 5.88 43.33
C SER A 97 -19.33 6.39 43.73
N LYS A 98 -19.69 6.19 45.00
CA LYS A 98 -20.93 6.70 45.61
C LYS A 98 -20.73 8.04 46.34
N ASN A 99 -19.49 8.52 46.50
CA ASN A 99 -19.20 9.77 47.19
C ASN A 99 -17.87 10.39 46.72
N PRO A 100 -17.86 11.43 45.86
CA PRO A 100 -19.01 11.94 45.09
C PRO A 100 -19.50 10.88 44.11
N LEU A 101 -20.76 10.99 43.66
CA LEU A 101 -21.33 10.01 42.75
C LEU A 101 -20.69 10.14 41.35
N SER A 102 -19.83 9.18 40.99
CA SER A 102 -19.15 9.12 39.69
C SER A 102 -19.56 7.88 38.91
N LEU A 103 -19.73 8.06 37.60
CA LEU A 103 -20.05 7.01 36.65
C LEU A 103 -18.86 6.83 35.70
N LYS A 104 -18.40 5.60 35.54
CA LYS A 104 -17.42 5.24 34.52
C LYS A 104 -18.14 4.89 33.21
N ILE A 105 -17.73 5.50 32.10
CA ILE A 105 -18.18 5.10 30.77
C ILE A 105 -17.40 3.84 30.38
N ILE A 106 -18.11 2.74 30.18
CA ILE A 106 -17.54 1.47 29.72
C ILE A 106 -17.54 1.41 28.18
N SER A 107 -18.49 2.08 27.55
CA SER A 107 -18.62 2.13 26.09
C SER A 107 -19.19 3.48 25.65
N LEU A 108 -18.57 4.06 24.62
CA LEU A 108 -19.06 5.23 23.91
C LEU A 108 -19.23 4.84 22.44
N GLN A 109 -20.46 4.94 21.94
CA GLN A 109 -20.80 4.68 20.55
C GLN A 109 -21.25 5.99 19.91
N ARG A 110 -20.42 6.54 19.02
CA ARG A 110 -20.76 7.72 18.23
C ARG A 110 -21.50 7.29 16.99
N LYS A 111 -22.65 7.90 16.72
CA LYS A 111 -23.34 7.69 15.46
C LYS A 111 -22.65 8.54 14.40
N THR A 112 -21.78 7.93 13.60
CA THR A 112 -21.13 8.59 12.47
C THR A 112 -22.20 9.04 11.47
N ASP A 113 -22.13 10.30 11.03
CA ASP A 113 -23.10 10.85 10.08
C ASP A 113 -23.07 10.02 8.78
N ILE A 114 -24.23 9.67 8.25
CA ILE A 114 -24.37 8.96 6.97
C ILE A 114 -23.62 9.72 5.89
N ASN A 115 -23.56 11.05 5.97
CA ASN A 115 -22.79 11.88 5.05
C ASN A 115 -21.29 11.54 5.08
N GLN A 116 -20.68 11.22 6.23
CA GLN A 116 -19.26 10.82 6.27
C GLN A 116 -19.02 9.43 5.66
N ILE A 117 -19.99 8.52 5.75
CA ILE A 117 -19.93 7.20 5.09
C ILE A 117 -20.12 7.36 3.58
N LEU A 118 -21.03 8.25 3.16
CA LEU A 118 -21.21 8.61 1.76
C LEU A 118 -19.96 9.33 1.24
N ASP A 119 -19.41 10.29 1.96
CA ASP A 119 -18.19 11.01 1.60
C ASP A 119 -17.01 10.03 1.49
N LEU A 120 -16.83 9.06 2.39
CA LEU A 120 -15.79 8.02 2.23
C LEU A 120 -16.07 7.05 1.06
N ALA A 121 -17.34 6.78 0.74
CA ALA A 121 -17.73 5.94 -0.39
C ALA A 121 -17.65 6.67 -1.74
N PHE A 122 -17.67 8.01 -1.71
CA PHE A 122 -17.83 8.89 -2.88
C PHE A 122 -16.79 10.04 -2.96
N GLU A 123 -15.78 10.10 -2.08
CA GLU A 123 -14.78 11.18 -2.04
C GLU A 123 -13.92 11.17 -3.32
N PRO A 124 -13.55 12.35 -3.83
CA PRO A 124 -12.91 12.49 -5.12
C PRO A 124 -11.42 12.20 -5.02
N SER A 125 -11.04 10.92 -4.96
CA SER A 125 -9.67 10.47 -5.23
C SER A 125 -9.60 9.80 -6.61
N GLU A 126 -9.71 10.60 -7.69
CA GLU A 126 -9.47 10.27 -9.12
C GLU A 126 -9.99 8.93 -9.70
N GLY A 127 -10.79 8.18 -8.97
CA GLY A 127 -11.27 6.87 -9.39
C GLY A 127 -12.40 6.44 -8.47
N PHE A 128 -13.62 6.87 -8.81
CA PHE A 128 -14.82 6.33 -8.19
C PHE A 128 -14.72 4.81 -8.03
N LEU A 129 -15.06 4.30 -6.84
CA LEU A 129 -15.26 2.86 -6.64
C LEU A 129 -16.37 2.33 -7.56
N PHE A 130 -17.35 3.17 -7.94
CA PHE A 130 -18.45 2.83 -8.84
C PHE A 130 -18.81 4.02 -9.74
N SER A 131 -18.81 3.82 -11.06
CA SER A 131 -19.41 4.80 -11.97
C SER A 131 -20.93 4.83 -11.75
N LEU A 132 -21.45 6.00 -11.35
CA LEU A 132 -22.88 6.28 -11.20
C LEU A 132 -23.62 6.33 -12.55
N GLU A 133 -22.93 6.13 -13.68
CA GLU A 133 -23.50 6.18 -15.02
C GLU A 133 -24.30 4.93 -15.41
N LYS A 134 -24.35 3.88 -14.57
CA LYS A 134 -25.13 2.66 -14.84
C LYS A 134 -26.54 2.76 -14.27
N GLU A 135 -27.52 2.43 -15.11
CA GLU A 135 -28.98 2.52 -14.88
C GLU A 135 -29.54 1.67 -13.71
N ASP A 136 -28.74 0.81 -13.06
CA ASP A 136 -29.18 -0.06 -11.97
C ASP A 136 -28.35 0.14 -10.68
N ILE A 137 -28.69 1.20 -9.95
CA ILE A 137 -28.10 1.58 -8.65
C ILE A 137 -28.21 0.45 -7.61
N LEU A 138 -29.30 -0.31 -7.61
CA LEU A 138 -29.49 -1.41 -6.66
C LEU A 138 -28.51 -2.55 -6.91
N SER A 139 -28.23 -2.85 -8.18
CA SER A 139 -27.20 -3.83 -8.53
C SER A 139 -25.80 -3.35 -8.15
N LEU A 140 -25.52 -2.05 -8.30
CA LEU A 140 -24.22 -1.47 -7.92
C LEU A 140 -24.00 -1.59 -6.41
N ILE A 141 -24.99 -1.19 -5.60
CA ILE A 141 -24.92 -1.29 -4.13
C ILE A 141 -24.76 -2.76 -3.71
N LYS A 142 -25.53 -3.68 -4.28
CA LYS A 142 -25.46 -5.13 -3.98
C LYS A 142 -24.14 -5.79 -4.36
N ASN A 143 -23.40 -5.23 -5.30
CA ASN A 143 -22.12 -5.75 -5.78
C ASN A 143 -20.95 -4.80 -5.45
N SER A 144 -21.15 -3.88 -4.51
CA SER A 144 -20.18 -2.85 -4.14
C SER A 144 -18.98 -3.35 -3.34
N GLY A 145 -18.92 -4.64 -2.99
CA GLY A 145 -17.92 -5.12 -2.05
C GLY A 145 -18.25 -4.86 -0.59
N ILE A 146 -19.01 -3.80 -0.27
CA ILE A 146 -19.33 -3.42 1.12
C ILE A 146 -20.11 -4.54 1.85
N PHE A 147 -21.05 -5.19 1.17
CA PHE A 147 -21.87 -6.26 1.75
C PHE A 147 -21.37 -7.67 1.46
N TYR A 148 -20.10 -7.81 1.04
CA TYR A 148 -19.55 -9.06 0.55
C TYR A 148 -19.61 -10.21 1.59
N GLU A 149 -19.27 -9.95 2.85
CA GLU A 149 -19.28 -10.96 3.93
C GLU A 149 -20.69 -11.50 4.17
N ARG A 150 -21.69 -10.63 4.14
CA ARG A 150 -23.11 -11.02 4.25
C ARG A 150 -23.52 -11.88 3.05
N LYS A 151 -23.03 -11.56 1.86
CA LYS A 151 -23.25 -12.34 0.63
C LYS A 151 -22.63 -13.73 0.72
N ILE A 152 -21.42 -13.85 1.29
CA ILE A 152 -20.80 -15.14 1.60
C ILE A 152 -21.67 -15.94 2.58
N LEU A 153 -22.17 -15.32 3.65
CA LEU A 153 -23.06 -16.00 4.59
C LEU A 153 -24.34 -16.52 3.91
N TYR A 154 -24.92 -15.75 3.00
CA TYR A 154 -26.09 -16.20 2.23
C TYR A 154 -25.76 -17.35 1.28
N PHE A 155 -24.59 -17.35 0.65
CA PHE A 155 -24.13 -18.47 -0.15
C PHE A 155 -23.91 -19.74 0.69
N LEU A 156 -23.31 -19.62 1.87
CA LEU A 156 -23.14 -20.76 2.79
C LEU A 156 -24.48 -21.35 3.25
N ARG A 157 -25.53 -20.54 3.28
CA ARG A 157 -26.91 -20.96 3.55
C ARG A 157 -27.67 -21.44 2.31
N GLY A 158 -27.02 -21.47 1.15
CA GLY A 158 -27.61 -21.89 -0.14
C GLY A 158 -28.55 -20.86 -0.78
N ALA A 159 -28.64 -19.65 -0.25
CA ALA A 159 -29.57 -18.60 -0.72
C ALA A 159 -29.01 -17.77 -1.90
N VAL A 160 -27.71 -17.83 -2.14
CA VAL A 160 -26.99 -17.09 -3.19
C VAL A 160 -26.11 -18.07 -3.96
N SER A 161 -25.93 -17.88 -5.26
CA SER A 161 -25.07 -18.75 -6.08
C SER A 161 -23.61 -18.28 -6.14
N LEU A 162 -22.66 -19.18 -6.44
CA LEU A 162 -21.25 -18.81 -6.61
C LEU A 162 -21.07 -17.75 -7.71
N LYS A 163 -21.87 -17.82 -8.78
CA LYS A 163 -21.85 -16.83 -9.87
C LYS A 163 -22.21 -15.42 -9.38
N GLU A 164 -23.06 -15.30 -8.36
CA GLU A 164 -23.43 -14.02 -7.78
C GLU A 164 -22.38 -13.47 -6.80
N ILE A 165 -21.63 -14.33 -6.13
CA ILE A 165 -20.45 -13.92 -5.34
C ILE A 165 -19.37 -13.36 -6.27
N LEU A 166 -19.06 -14.07 -7.35
CA LEU A 166 -17.98 -13.67 -8.28
C LEU A 166 -18.29 -12.39 -9.07
N LYS A 167 -19.55 -11.95 -9.09
CA LYS A 167 -19.95 -10.64 -9.64
C LYS A 167 -19.65 -9.48 -8.70
N ASP A 168 -19.33 -9.75 -7.45
CA ASP A 168 -19.09 -8.74 -6.44
C ASP A 168 -17.72 -8.07 -6.62
N ALA A 169 -17.67 -6.74 -6.48
CA ALA A 169 -16.44 -5.97 -6.67
C ALA A 169 -15.31 -6.44 -5.75
N LYS A 170 -15.60 -6.77 -4.48
CA LYS A 170 -14.57 -7.25 -3.55
C LYS A 170 -14.00 -8.61 -3.99
N ALA A 171 -14.85 -9.52 -4.47
CA ALA A 171 -14.40 -10.79 -5.02
C ALA A 171 -13.52 -10.62 -6.27
N GLN A 172 -13.94 -9.75 -7.19
CA GLN A 172 -13.18 -9.47 -8.42
C GLN A 172 -11.81 -8.85 -8.11
N ILE A 173 -11.76 -7.89 -7.20
CA ILE A 173 -10.52 -7.26 -6.76
C ILE A 173 -9.58 -8.30 -6.12
N ILE A 174 -10.08 -9.12 -5.19
CA ILE A 174 -9.28 -10.18 -4.56
C ILE A 174 -8.76 -11.16 -5.61
N GLN A 175 -9.61 -11.61 -6.54
CA GLN A 175 -9.21 -12.53 -7.59
C GLN A 175 -8.12 -11.94 -8.49
N ASN A 176 -8.27 -10.68 -8.89
CA ASN A 176 -7.30 -9.98 -9.73
C ASN A 176 -5.94 -9.83 -9.02
N ILE A 177 -5.96 -9.44 -7.74
CA ILE A 177 -4.75 -9.34 -6.91
C ILE A 177 -4.06 -10.70 -6.80
N LEU A 178 -4.80 -11.76 -6.53
CA LEU A 178 -4.24 -13.11 -6.38
C LEU A 178 -3.64 -13.63 -7.69
N ASN A 179 -4.34 -13.45 -8.81
CA ASN A 179 -3.83 -13.85 -10.12
C ASN A 179 -2.53 -13.11 -10.47
N LEU A 180 -2.47 -11.80 -10.21
CA LEU A 180 -1.25 -11.02 -10.44
C LEU A 180 -0.12 -11.44 -9.50
N ALA A 181 -0.42 -11.72 -8.23
CA ALA A 181 0.56 -12.22 -7.28
C ALA A 181 1.11 -13.60 -7.66
N GLU A 182 0.27 -14.49 -8.18
CA GLU A 182 0.68 -15.80 -8.68
C GLU A 182 1.56 -15.68 -9.93
N GLU A 183 1.20 -14.79 -10.87
CA GLU A 183 2.02 -14.47 -12.04
C GLU A 183 3.41 -13.99 -11.61
N ILE A 184 3.49 -13.06 -10.66
CA ILE A 184 4.75 -12.54 -10.13
C ILE A 184 5.57 -13.62 -9.42
N LYS A 185 4.95 -14.45 -8.54
CA LYS A 185 5.64 -15.54 -7.84
C LYS A 185 6.23 -16.55 -8.82
N SER A 186 5.50 -16.87 -9.90
CA SER A 186 5.96 -17.79 -10.94
C SER A 186 7.21 -17.26 -11.66
N GLN A 187 7.26 -15.96 -11.95
CA GLN A 187 8.40 -15.33 -12.63
C GLN A 187 9.60 -15.09 -11.70
N LEU A 188 9.37 -14.82 -10.41
CA LEU A 188 10.43 -14.64 -9.42
C LEU A 188 10.96 -15.96 -8.84
N GLY A 189 10.42 -17.11 -9.24
CA GLY A 189 10.84 -18.43 -8.76
C GLY A 189 10.59 -18.67 -7.26
N THR A 190 9.75 -17.87 -6.61
CA THR A 190 9.49 -17.93 -5.17
C THR A 190 8.36 -18.92 -4.89
N GLN A 191 8.70 -20.20 -4.70
CA GLN A 191 7.69 -21.26 -4.53
C GLN A 191 7.05 -21.34 -3.14
N ASN A 192 7.57 -20.67 -2.10
CA ASN A 192 7.20 -21.02 -0.71
C ASN A 192 6.98 -19.81 0.22
N GLN A 193 6.02 -18.94 -0.08
CA GLN A 193 5.39 -18.13 0.97
C GLN A 193 3.87 -18.30 0.90
N THR A 194 3.39 -19.13 1.83
CA THR A 194 1.99 -19.47 2.11
C THR A 194 1.18 -18.33 2.71
N ASP A 195 1.83 -17.22 3.08
CA ASP A 195 1.14 -16.05 3.58
C ASP A 195 0.51 -15.31 2.40
N GLN A 196 -0.78 -15.56 2.18
CA GLN A 196 -1.64 -14.79 1.27
C GLN A 196 -2.28 -13.61 2.00
N SER A 197 -1.53 -12.94 2.88
CA SER A 197 -1.97 -11.70 3.52
C SER A 197 -1.90 -10.55 2.51
N LEU A 198 -2.70 -9.50 2.71
CA LEU A 198 -2.64 -8.32 1.86
C LEU A 198 -1.24 -7.67 1.91
N GLU A 199 -0.63 -7.67 3.09
CA GLU A 199 0.68 -7.08 3.33
C GLU A 199 1.78 -7.84 2.57
N SER A 200 1.73 -9.17 2.52
CA SER A 200 2.71 -9.97 1.76
C SER A 200 2.56 -9.79 0.25
N ILE A 201 1.34 -9.58 -0.25
CA ILE A 201 1.12 -9.28 -1.67
C ILE A 201 1.60 -7.86 -2.00
N LYS A 202 1.38 -6.91 -1.10
CA LYS A 202 1.91 -5.54 -1.25
C LYS A 202 3.43 -5.53 -1.28
N THR A 203 4.11 -6.26 -0.40
CA THR A 203 5.58 -6.36 -0.41
C THR A 203 6.09 -7.07 -1.67
N LEU A 204 5.37 -8.07 -2.18
CA LEU A 204 5.67 -8.71 -3.46
C LEU A 204 5.60 -7.71 -4.62
N PHE A 205 4.55 -6.89 -4.69
CA PHE A 205 4.39 -5.86 -5.72
C PHE A 205 5.51 -4.81 -5.63
N LEU A 206 5.80 -4.32 -4.43
CA LEU A 206 6.91 -3.39 -4.19
C LEU A 206 8.27 -4.00 -4.57
N SER A 207 8.47 -5.30 -4.35
CA SER A 207 9.69 -5.99 -4.76
C SER A 207 9.89 -5.95 -6.28
N VAL A 208 8.83 -6.15 -7.07
CA VAL A 208 8.89 -6.02 -8.54
C VAL A 208 9.24 -4.58 -8.94
N LEU A 209 8.60 -3.58 -8.32
CA LEU A 209 8.90 -2.18 -8.61
C LEU A 209 10.36 -1.83 -8.30
N ASN A 210 10.87 -2.26 -7.15
CA ASN A 210 12.24 -2.02 -6.72
C ASN A 210 13.25 -2.74 -7.62
N LYS A 211 12.99 -4.01 -7.97
CA LYS A 211 13.85 -4.81 -8.86
C LYS A 211 13.89 -4.27 -10.28
N THR A 212 12.87 -3.54 -10.72
CA THR A 212 12.80 -2.96 -12.06
C THR A 212 13.17 -1.48 -12.15
N GLU A 213 13.36 -0.83 -11.00
CA GLU A 213 13.69 0.59 -10.92
C GLU A 213 15.06 0.88 -11.54
N GLY A 214 15.13 1.90 -12.39
CA GLY A 214 16.39 2.34 -13.00
C GLY A 214 16.95 1.46 -14.14
N ILE A 215 16.36 0.29 -14.43
CA ILE A 215 16.87 -0.61 -15.49
C ILE A 215 16.89 0.08 -16.86
N ALA A 216 15.79 0.73 -17.23
CA ALA A 216 15.68 1.39 -18.52
C ALA A 216 16.74 2.49 -18.68
N GLU A 217 17.01 3.23 -17.62
CA GLU A 217 18.05 4.27 -17.58
C GLU A 217 19.45 3.67 -17.67
N ILE A 218 19.76 2.64 -16.88
CA ILE A 218 21.05 1.93 -16.94
C ILE A 218 21.30 1.44 -18.36
N LYS A 219 20.31 0.79 -18.99
CA LYS A 219 20.43 0.33 -20.38
C LYS A 219 20.63 1.47 -21.36
N SER A 220 19.91 2.58 -21.19
CA SER A 220 20.09 3.78 -22.03
C SER A 220 21.51 4.34 -21.96
N PHE A 221 22.08 4.41 -20.75
CA PHE A 221 23.46 4.84 -20.58
C PHE A 221 24.44 3.84 -21.16
N LEU A 222 24.26 2.54 -20.93
CA LEU A 222 25.09 1.50 -21.54
C LEU A 222 25.06 1.56 -23.08
N ARG A 223 23.88 1.75 -23.70
CA ARG A 223 23.76 1.95 -25.15
C ARG A 223 24.54 3.17 -25.63
N SER A 224 24.50 4.26 -24.88
CA SER A 224 25.30 5.46 -25.17
C SER A 224 26.80 5.16 -25.10
N LEU A 225 27.23 4.37 -24.12
CA LEU A 225 28.63 3.95 -23.97
C LEU A 225 29.08 2.96 -25.06
N TYR A 226 28.17 2.16 -25.61
CA TYR A 226 28.42 1.31 -26.78
C TYR A 226 28.36 2.08 -28.11
N LEU A 227 28.08 3.39 -28.09
CA LEU A 227 27.86 4.23 -29.27
C LEU A 227 26.64 3.79 -30.11
N GLU A 228 25.75 2.97 -29.55
CA GLU A 228 24.53 2.48 -30.21
C GLU A 228 23.45 3.57 -30.33
N SER A 229 23.59 4.67 -29.58
CA SER A 229 22.70 5.83 -29.68
C SER A 229 23.05 6.78 -30.82
N LEU A 230 24.21 6.60 -31.47
CA LEU A 230 24.66 7.49 -32.54
C LEU A 230 24.00 7.12 -33.86
N ASN A 231 23.62 8.13 -34.63
CA ASN A 231 23.22 7.90 -36.03
C ASN A 231 24.47 7.67 -36.92
N ASN A 232 24.26 7.18 -38.15
CA ASN A 232 25.36 6.85 -39.06
C ASN A 232 26.33 8.02 -39.33
N LEU A 233 25.81 9.25 -39.36
CA LEU A 233 26.61 10.45 -39.63
C LEU A 233 27.45 10.84 -38.40
N GLU A 234 26.87 10.75 -37.20
CA GLU A 234 27.59 10.95 -35.94
C GLU A 234 28.68 9.89 -35.73
N LEU A 235 28.38 8.64 -36.08
CA LEU A 235 29.34 7.54 -36.02
C LEU A 235 30.50 7.75 -37.00
N GLU A 236 30.22 8.19 -38.23
CA GLU A 236 31.28 8.50 -39.22
C GLU A 236 32.16 9.68 -38.74
N GLN A 237 31.56 10.72 -38.17
CA GLN A 237 32.30 11.83 -37.57
C GLN A 237 33.16 11.37 -36.40
N PHE A 238 32.65 10.48 -35.56
CA PHE A 238 33.39 9.90 -34.45
C PHE A 238 34.60 9.08 -34.94
N VAL A 239 34.40 8.23 -35.94
CA VAL A 239 35.48 7.41 -36.53
C VAL A 239 36.60 8.31 -37.07
N LYS A 240 36.27 9.33 -37.87
CA LYS A 240 37.26 10.30 -38.38
C LYS A 240 38.01 11.01 -37.25
N LEU A 241 37.32 11.32 -36.16
CA LEU A 241 37.93 11.95 -35.00
C LEU A 241 38.91 11.01 -34.28
N VAL A 242 38.53 9.75 -34.06
CA VAL A 242 39.40 8.73 -33.45
C VAL A 242 40.62 8.44 -34.34
N GLU A 243 40.44 8.42 -35.66
CA GLU A 243 41.53 8.32 -36.64
C GLU A 243 42.52 9.49 -36.51
N ASN A 244 42.01 10.73 -36.41
CA ASN A 244 42.84 11.94 -36.25
C ASN A 244 43.58 11.97 -34.91
N LEU A 245 42.99 11.41 -33.85
CA LEU A 245 43.64 11.26 -32.54
C LEU A 245 44.67 10.11 -32.53
N GLY A 246 44.73 9.29 -33.59
CA GLY A 246 45.66 8.17 -33.72
C GLY A 246 45.33 6.96 -32.84
N ASN A 247 44.11 6.89 -32.30
CA ASN A 247 43.76 5.87 -31.31
C ASN A 247 43.21 4.59 -31.96
N LYS A 248 44.11 3.84 -32.62
CA LYS A 248 43.78 2.63 -33.40
C LYS A 248 43.06 1.55 -32.59
N GLN A 249 43.33 1.45 -31.29
CA GLN A 249 42.71 0.45 -30.41
C GLN A 249 41.19 0.63 -30.30
N ILE A 250 40.70 1.88 -30.30
CA ILE A 250 39.25 2.15 -30.27
C ILE A 250 38.60 1.68 -31.57
N LEU A 251 39.23 1.96 -32.73
CA LEU A 251 38.75 1.53 -34.03
C LEU A 251 38.72 0.00 -34.16
N GLU A 252 39.78 -0.67 -33.68
CA GLU A 252 39.86 -2.13 -33.64
C GLU A 252 38.75 -2.73 -32.76
N ALA A 253 38.51 -2.17 -31.57
CA ALA A 253 37.43 -2.62 -30.68
C ALA A 253 36.04 -2.41 -31.31
N MET A 254 35.81 -1.29 -32.00
CA MET A 254 34.57 -1.03 -32.74
C MET A 254 34.37 -2.02 -33.90
N GLN A 255 35.42 -2.31 -34.68
CA GLN A 255 35.35 -3.26 -35.80
C GLN A 255 35.11 -4.69 -35.35
N GLN A 256 35.71 -5.10 -34.23
CA GLN A 256 35.54 -6.43 -33.64
C GLN A 256 34.23 -6.57 -32.85
N GLY A 257 33.55 -5.46 -32.54
CA GLY A 257 32.35 -5.46 -31.71
C GLY A 257 32.62 -5.79 -30.24
N ASP A 258 33.86 -5.61 -29.76
CA ASP A 258 34.23 -5.85 -28.35
C ASP A 258 33.78 -4.66 -27.49
N LYS A 259 32.53 -4.74 -26.99
CA LYS A 259 31.89 -3.69 -26.21
C LYS A 259 32.64 -3.40 -24.92
N GLU A 260 33.17 -4.42 -24.27
CA GLU A 260 33.90 -4.29 -23.01
C GLU A 260 35.23 -3.56 -23.20
N ALA A 261 35.99 -3.92 -24.25
CA ALA A 261 37.22 -3.21 -24.62
C ALA A 261 36.93 -1.77 -25.05
N LEU A 262 35.86 -1.55 -25.83
CA LEU A 262 35.44 -0.23 -26.28
C LEU A 262 35.15 0.70 -25.10
N ILE A 263 34.30 0.27 -24.14
CA ILE A 263 33.99 1.10 -22.96
C ILE A 263 35.25 1.43 -22.18
N ASN A 264 36.15 0.47 -21.95
CA ASN A 264 37.39 0.70 -21.21
C ASN A 264 38.27 1.77 -21.88
N LEU A 265 38.42 1.69 -23.20
CA LEU A 265 39.20 2.66 -23.98
C LEU A 265 38.54 4.04 -23.99
N LEU A 266 37.21 4.11 -24.22
CA LEU A 266 36.45 5.36 -24.19
C LEU A 266 36.51 6.02 -22.81
N TYR A 267 36.47 5.25 -21.74
CA TYR A 267 36.57 5.76 -20.37
C TYR A 267 37.93 6.43 -20.10
N ARG A 268 39.02 5.80 -20.56
CA ARG A 268 40.39 6.33 -20.40
C ARG A 268 40.65 7.58 -21.25
N GLU A 269 40.09 7.59 -22.46
CA GLU A 269 40.27 8.68 -23.42
C GLU A 269 39.27 9.81 -23.25
N ILE A 270 38.40 9.73 -22.23
CA ILE A 270 37.27 10.64 -22.11
C ILE A 270 37.70 12.10 -22.01
N GLN A 271 38.83 12.38 -21.35
CA GLN A 271 39.38 13.73 -21.23
C GLN A 271 39.78 14.32 -22.58
N ASN A 272 40.36 13.49 -23.47
CA ASN A 272 40.76 13.90 -24.82
C ASN A 272 39.53 14.13 -25.72
N LEU A 273 38.39 13.52 -25.39
CA LEU A 273 37.14 13.61 -26.14
C LEU A 273 36.22 14.75 -25.67
N LEU A 274 36.46 15.40 -24.53
CA LEU A 274 35.52 16.39 -23.93
C LEU A 274 35.19 17.60 -24.81
N HIS A 275 36.09 17.95 -25.72
CA HIS A 275 35.87 19.05 -26.66
C HIS A 275 34.81 18.73 -27.72
N THR A 276 34.44 17.46 -27.87
CA THR A 276 33.47 16.96 -28.84
C THR A 276 32.08 16.80 -28.20
N PRO A 277 30.98 16.93 -28.98
CA PRO A 277 29.64 16.62 -28.49
C PRO A 277 29.53 15.19 -27.94
N ILE A 278 30.15 14.22 -28.62
CA ILE A 278 30.11 12.80 -28.26
C ILE A 278 30.85 12.56 -26.94
N GLY A 279 32.04 13.13 -26.74
CA GLY A 279 32.76 13.00 -25.48
C GLY A 279 32.03 13.62 -24.30
N ARG A 280 31.28 14.72 -24.51
CA ARG A 280 30.40 15.27 -23.47
C ARG A 280 29.25 14.32 -23.14
N THR A 281 28.62 13.72 -24.14
CA THR A 281 27.56 12.72 -23.96
C THR A 281 28.07 11.48 -23.22
N LEU A 282 29.24 10.97 -23.59
CA LEU A 282 29.89 9.84 -22.92
C LEU A 282 30.19 10.17 -21.46
N LYS A 283 30.79 11.35 -21.20
CA LYS A 283 31.08 11.79 -19.82
C LYS A 283 29.80 11.85 -18.98
N LEU A 284 28.76 12.45 -19.54
CA LEU A 284 27.46 12.54 -18.89
C LEU A 284 26.88 11.13 -18.59
N ALA A 285 27.00 10.18 -19.52
CA ALA A 285 26.53 8.81 -19.32
C ALA A 285 27.28 8.11 -18.17
N PHE A 286 28.61 8.25 -18.09
CA PHE A 286 29.38 7.72 -16.96
C PHE A 286 29.02 8.38 -15.63
N GLU A 287 28.91 9.72 -15.59
CA GLU A 287 28.54 10.44 -14.38
C GLU A 287 27.14 10.08 -13.90
N ARG A 288 26.18 9.95 -14.83
CA ARG A 288 24.81 9.53 -14.52
C ARG A 288 24.76 8.09 -14.02
N LEU A 289 25.49 7.16 -14.63
CA LEU A 289 25.61 5.79 -14.11
C LEU A 289 26.14 5.77 -12.67
N LYS A 290 27.18 6.57 -12.37
CA LYS A 290 27.72 6.69 -11.00
C LYS A 290 26.69 7.28 -10.03
N ALA A 291 25.95 8.30 -10.45
CA ALA A 291 24.92 8.91 -9.61
C ALA A 291 23.74 7.96 -9.34
N LEU A 292 23.37 7.13 -10.33
CA LEU A 292 22.24 6.21 -10.24
C LEU A 292 22.43 5.14 -9.15
N ILE A 293 23.68 4.75 -8.86
CA ILE A 293 24.03 3.84 -7.75
C ILE A 293 23.44 4.31 -6.41
N LEU A 294 23.37 5.63 -6.17
CA LEU A 294 22.83 6.19 -4.92
C LEU A 294 21.31 6.12 -4.85
N GLN A 295 20.63 5.97 -5.99
CA GLN A 295 19.18 6.01 -6.12
C GLN A 295 18.56 4.61 -6.23
N LEU A 296 19.33 3.60 -6.63
CA LEU A 296 18.86 2.23 -6.78
C LEU A 296 18.43 1.61 -5.45
N LYS A 297 17.25 0.99 -5.46
CA LYS A 297 16.73 0.20 -4.33
C LYS A 297 17.06 -1.29 -4.43
N ASP A 298 17.33 -1.82 -5.63
CA ASP A 298 17.76 -3.22 -5.80
C ASP A 298 19.25 -3.35 -5.39
N PRO A 299 19.57 -4.05 -4.29
CA PRO A 299 20.95 -4.19 -3.81
C PRO A 299 21.82 -4.98 -4.78
N GLU A 300 21.28 -5.94 -5.53
CA GLU A 300 22.04 -6.77 -6.46
C GLU A 300 22.50 -5.95 -7.68
N VAL A 301 21.59 -5.19 -8.27
CA VAL A 301 21.91 -4.29 -9.40
C VAL A 301 22.90 -3.22 -8.95
N LYS A 302 22.69 -2.67 -7.74
CA LYS A 302 23.59 -1.67 -7.16
C LYS A 302 25.01 -2.22 -7.00
N GLU A 303 25.18 -3.40 -6.41
CA GLU A 303 26.49 -4.03 -6.22
C GLU A 303 27.19 -4.31 -7.55
N LEU A 304 26.48 -4.87 -8.54
CA LEU A 304 27.05 -5.15 -9.85
C LEU A 304 27.44 -3.86 -10.59
N LEU A 305 26.64 -2.81 -10.46
CA LEU A 305 26.97 -1.51 -11.05
C LEU A 305 28.18 -0.86 -10.36
N GLU A 306 28.29 -0.96 -9.03
CA GLU A 306 29.49 -0.53 -8.29
C GLU A 306 30.74 -1.31 -8.73
N ASN A 307 30.63 -2.63 -8.89
CA ASN A 307 31.72 -3.47 -9.36
C ASN A 307 32.13 -3.14 -10.80
N PHE A 308 31.17 -2.85 -11.67
CA PHE A 308 31.43 -2.39 -13.03
C PHE A 308 32.17 -1.05 -13.05
N ILE A 309 31.74 -0.07 -12.25
CA ILE A 309 32.43 1.23 -12.15
C ILE A 309 33.83 1.08 -11.57
N LYS A 310 34.01 0.28 -10.50
CA LYS A 310 35.34 0.00 -9.94
C LYS A 310 36.26 -0.65 -10.95
N ALA A 311 35.75 -1.61 -11.74
CA ALA A 311 36.54 -2.27 -12.78
C ALA A 311 36.97 -1.31 -13.91
N LEU A 312 36.17 -0.29 -14.22
CA LEU A 312 36.55 0.79 -15.13
C LEU A 312 37.67 1.65 -14.55
N ASP A 313 37.57 2.02 -13.25
CA ASP A 313 38.58 2.82 -12.56
C ASP A 313 39.92 2.08 -12.41
N ASP A 314 39.89 0.77 -12.12
CA ASP A 314 41.08 -0.09 -12.00
C ASP A 314 41.76 -0.37 -13.36
N GLY A 315 41.00 -0.25 -14.46
CA GLY A 315 41.49 -0.45 -15.82
C GLY A 315 41.84 -1.90 -16.19
N LYS A 316 41.59 -2.90 -15.32
CA LYS A 316 41.86 -4.31 -15.64
C LYS A 316 40.72 -4.88 -16.49
N LEU A 317 41.01 -5.14 -17.78
CA LEU A 317 40.00 -5.62 -18.74
C LEU A 317 39.31 -6.93 -18.33
N GLU A 318 40.03 -7.84 -17.67
CA GLU A 318 39.46 -9.10 -17.17
C GLU A 318 38.36 -8.87 -16.11
N ASN A 319 38.61 -7.96 -15.16
CA ASN A 319 37.64 -7.58 -14.14
C ASN A 319 36.42 -6.87 -14.76
N LEU A 320 36.68 -6.02 -15.77
CA LEU A 320 35.62 -5.33 -16.48
C LEU A 320 34.73 -6.31 -17.24
N ARG A 321 35.32 -7.26 -17.98
CA ARG A 321 34.56 -8.29 -18.70
C ARG A 321 33.70 -9.13 -17.77
N LYS A 322 34.22 -9.51 -16.61
CA LYS A 322 33.45 -10.26 -15.62
C LYS A 322 32.26 -9.44 -15.09
N SER A 323 32.53 -8.25 -14.55
CA SER A 323 31.49 -7.39 -13.96
C SER A 323 30.45 -6.95 -15.00
N HIS A 324 30.87 -6.65 -16.22
CA HIS A 324 29.98 -6.29 -17.33
C HIS A 324 29.03 -7.44 -17.70
N ARG A 325 29.53 -8.67 -17.84
CA ARG A 325 28.69 -9.84 -18.15
C ARG A 325 27.68 -10.15 -17.06
N GLU A 326 28.11 -10.07 -15.80
CA GLU A 326 27.23 -10.26 -14.65
C GLU A 326 26.13 -9.18 -14.64
N LEU A 327 26.50 -7.91 -14.84
CA LEU A 327 25.56 -6.79 -14.90
C LEU A 327 24.55 -6.95 -16.05
N ILE A 328 25.02 -7.25 -17.27
CA ILE A 328 24.13 -7.43 -18.43
C ILE A 328 23.18 -8.61 -18.21
N SER A 329 23.68 -9.75 -17.70
CA SER A 329 22.84 -10.91 -17.39
C SER A 329 21.73 -10.56 -16.40
N LEU A 330 22.06 -9.82 -15.34
CA LEU A 330 21.05 -9.40 -14.35
C LEU A 330 20.05 -8.40 -14.96
N LEU A 331 20.52 -7.43 -15.75
CA LEU A 331 19.64 -6.47 -16.41
C LEU A 331 18.67 -7.13 -17.41
N GLU A 332 19.10 -8.20 -18.10
CA GLU A 332 18.24 -9.01 -18.97
C GLU A 332 17.21 -9.82 -18.18
N GLU A 333 17.60 -10.44 -17.07
CA GLU A 333 16.66 -11.13 -16.18
C GLU A 333 15.59 -10.16 -15.66
N ARG A 334 16.02 -8.99 -15.21
CA ARG A 334 15.14 -7.99 -14.63
C ARG A 334 14.27 -7.27 -15.66
N GLU A 335 14.72 -7.14 -16.91
CA GLU A 335 13.91 -6.62 -18.00
C GLU A 335 12.68 -7.47 -18.27
N ARG A 336 12.75 -8.79 -18.05
CA ARG A 336 11.60 -9.70 -18.18
C ARG A 336 10.48 -9.38 -17.18
N LEU A 337 10.79 -8.65 -16.11
CA LEU A 337 9.83 -8.21 -15.11
C LEU A 337 9.15 -6.88 -15.47
N LEU A 338 9.60 -6.15 -16.51
CA LEU A 338 8.99 -4.86 -16.90
C LEU A 338 7.50 -4.97 -17.26
N PRO A 339 7.02 -6.00 -17.99
CA PRO A 339 5.58 -6.15 -18.22
C PRO A 339 4.77 -6.35 -16.93
N LEU A 340 5.37 -6.99 -15.91
CA LEU A 340 4.73 -7.12 -14.60
C LEU A 340 4.73 -5.79 -13.84
N ARG A 341 5.80 -5.01 -13.94
CA ARG A 341 5.88 -3.66 -13.38
C ARG A 341 4.71 -2.80 -13.88
N GLU A 342 4.49 -2.78 -15.20
CA GLU A 342 3.39 -2.00 -15.80
C GLU A 342 2.02 -2.42 -15.25
N LYS A 343 1.76 -3.73 -15.13
CA LYS A 343 0.52 -4.24 -14.52
C LYS A 343 0.37 -3.83 -13.05
N VAL A 344 1.47 -3.88 -12.28
CA VAL A 344 1.48 -3.51 -10.86
C VAL A 344 1.21 -2.01 -10.68
N GLU A 345 1.89 -1.15 -11.46
CA GLU A 345 1.72 0.31 -11.39
C GLU A 345 0.33 0.75 -11.86
N ARG A 346 -0.16 0.15 -12.95
CA ARG A 346 -1.45 0.52 -13.53
C ARG A 346 -2.62 0.05 -12.67
N ASP A 347 -2.64 -1.23 -12.32
CA ASP A 347 -3.83 -1.87 -11.76
C ASP A 347 -3.60 -2.44 -10.36
N GLY A 348 -2.44 -3.06 -10.11
CA GLY A 348 -2.14 -3.78 -8.87
C GLY A 348 -2.25 -2.93 -7.61
N LEU A 349 -1.61 -1.75 -7.59
CA LEU A 349 -1.68 -0.83 -6.44
C LEU A 349 -3.08 -0.26 -6.26
N GLN A 350 -3.76 0.10 -7.35
CA GLN A 350 -5.13 0.60 -7.31
C GLN A 350 -6.10 -0.44 -6.74
N TRP A 351 -5.93 -1.71 -7.08
CA TRP A 351 -6.74 -2.80 -6.51
C TRP A 351 -6.54 -2.94 -5.00
N ILE A 352 -5.31 -2.82 -4.51
CA ILE A 352 -5.00 -2.86 -3.08
C ILE A 352 -5.66 -1.67 -2.36
N ASP A 353 -5.55 -0.47 -2.91
CA ASP A 353 -6.14 0.74 -2.32
C ASP A 353 -7.67 0.66 -2.30
N ARG A 354 -8.29 0.19 -3.38
CA ARG A 354 -9.74 -0.06 -3.43
C ARG A 354 -10.19 -1.11 -2.42
N LEU A 355 -9.44 -2.20 -2.27
CA LEU A 355 -9.75 -3.23 -1.28
C LEU A 355 -9.64 -2.67 0.15
N ASN A 356 -8.62 -1.86 0.42
CA ASN A 356 -8.46 -1.17 1.69
C ASN A 356 -9.63 -0.22 1.97
N ALA A 357 -10.06 0.58 0.99
CA ALA A 357 -11.22 1.45 1.12
C ALA A 357 -12.49 0.67 1.48
N ILE A 358 -12.78 -0.43 0.77
CA ILE A 358 -13.92 -1.31 1.08
C ILE A 358 -13.81 -1.84 2.51
N ILE A 359 -12.63 -2.32 2.93
CA ILE A 359 -12.41 -2.84 4.29
C ILE A 359 -12.62 -1.75 5.34
N GLN A 360 -12.20 -0.51 5.10
CA GLN A 360 -12.40 0.59 6.04
C GLN A 360 -13.87 0.97 6.17
N ILE A 361 -14.62 1.05 5.06
CA ILE A 361 -16.06 1.30 5.08
C ILE A 361 -16.78 0.21 5.89
N GLN A 362 -16.43 -1.06 5.65
CA GLN A 362 -16.98 -2.18 6.40
C GLN A 362 -16.67 -2.11 7.90
N ARG A 363 -15.46 -1.67 8.27
CA ARG A 363 -15.07 -1.47 9.67
C ARG A 363 -15.89 -0.37 10.34
N ILE A 364 -16.12 0.74 9.66
CA ILE A 364 -16.94 1.85 10.16
C ILE A 364 -18.37 1.34 10.40
N MET A 365 -18.98 0.70 9.40
CA MET A 365 -20.33 0.14 9.52
C MET A 365 -20.47 -0.89 10.65
N ALA A 366 -19.44 -1.71 10.88
CA ALA A 366 -19.43 -2.72 11.94
C ALA A 366 -19.24 -2.12 13.35
N LYS A 367 -18.45 -1.05 13.49
CA LYS A 367 -18.22 -0.36 14.77
C LYS A 367 -19.40 0.50 15.19
N ASP A 368 -20.10 1.09 14.23
CA ASP A 368 -21.18 2.05 14.50
C ASP A 368 -22.56 1.41 14.59
N GLY A 369 -22.64 0.07 14.55
CA GLY A 369 -23.90 -0.67 14.68
C GLY A 369 -24.91 -0.34 13.58
N VAL A 370 -24.45 0.05 12.38
CA VAL A 370 -25.33 0.30 11.24
C VAL A 370 -25.92 -1.03 10.77
N LEU A 371 -27.04 -1.42 11.38
CA LEU A 371 -27.95 -2.42 10.84
C LEU A 371 -28.52 -1.89 9.53
N VAL A 372 -28.05 -2.43 8.41
CA VAL A 372 -28.76 -2.38 7.12
C VAL A 372 -29.50 -3.68 6.90
#